data_AF-A0A7X7B9N4-F1
#
_entry.id   AF-A0A7X7B9N4-F1
#
_cell.length_a   1.000
_cell.length_b   1.000
_cell.length_c   1.000
_cell.angle_alpha   90.00
_cell.angle_beta   90.00
_cell.angle_gamma   90.00
#
_symmetry.space_group_name_H-M   'P 1'
#
loop_
_entity.id
_entity.type
_entity.pdbx_description
1 polymer ?
#
loop_
_entity_poly.entity_id
_entity_poly.type
_entity_poly.pdbx_seq_one_letter_code
_entity_poly.pdbx_strand_id
1 'polypeptide(L)'
;MHADPVYIPQTFAYSGTENNTTNRASGVFTQPVYAVGDKRLAVSRPQGGDDPWHYNNVYLWRGRTYLGCLTFWGSNINGFGYPFAALADAPAAWAHNAATGTTTYAKPYLAKDGERRTFTWTLTPCGTSRVELAWDTGAPEEATDVDAVSPWWIFAPNTWREGTLAFGGATYAPKSDAELLANPNGIQTGVSGNLAANAENPGRGYTIEWPIGAGSLTESLSFSAAYSNKLHALIFRAPSAARGTLVFDLGSALKADPDAPEPVGGIDFWGTDATEVPQRPSRNLLPNASFEQGLRYFRYTPGGATYRAVPLGQERYTVTDEGLFGSKALRVQSNQGYSAGIRTFPVPTKDGQT
;
A
#
# COMPACT_ATOMS: atom_id res chain seq x y z
N MET A 1 15.36 -11.31 -14.73
CA MET A 1 14.59 -11.39 -15.99
C MET A 1 14.08 -10.00 -16.30
N HIS A 2 14.28 -9.54 -17.54
CA HIS A 2 13.64 -8.35 -18.08
C HIS A 2 12.36 -8.81 -18.78
N ALA A 3 11.22 -8.24 -18.42
CA ALA A 3 9.92 -8.57 -19.01
C ALA A 3 9.06 -7.32 -19.02
N ASP A 4 8.17 -7.21 -20.01
CA ASP A 4 7.21 -6.12 -20.04
C ASP A 4 6.27 -6.23 -18.81
N PRO A 5 5.94 -5.11 -18.15
CA PRO A 5 5.06 -5.15 -16.98
C PRO A 5 3.71 -5.76 -17.34
N VAL A 6 3.33 -6.82 -16.62
CA VAL A 6 2.02 -7.46 -16.78
C VAL A 6 1.01 -6.76 -15.88
N TYR A 7 -0.14 -6.41 -16.45
CA TYR A 7 -1.28 -5.95 -15.68
C TYR A 7 -1.91 -7.12 -14.92
N ILE A 8 -1.99 -7.02 -13.60
CA ILE A 8 -2.67 -7.99 -12.74
C ILE A 8 -3.78 -7.26 -11.98
N PRO A 9 -5.07 -7.53 -12.27
CA PRO A 9 -6.15 -7.04 -11.42
C PRO A 9 -6.05 -7.75 -10.06
N GLN A 10 -5.85 -6.99 -8.99
CA GLN A 10 -5.88 -7.52 -7.62
C GLN A 10 -7.15 -7.08 -6.90
N THR A 11 -7.97 -8.05 -6.54
CA THR A 11 -9.26 -7.82 -5.88
C THR A 11 -9.12 -8.04 -4.37
N PHE A 12 -9.54 -7.06 -3.58
CA PHE A 12 -9.54 -7.08 -2.12
C PHE A 12 -10.95 -6.89 -1.59
N ALA A 13 -11.37 -7.72 -0.64
CA ALA A 13 -12.51 -7.43 0.19
C ALA A 13 -12.05 -6.55 1.38
N TYR A 14 -12.73 -5.44 1.63
CA TYR A 14 -12.50 -4.64 2.83
C TYR A 14 -13.75 -4.66 3.71
N SER A 15 -13.55 -4.85 5.01
CA SER A 15 -14.60 -4.62 6.00
C SER A 15 -14.48 -3.18 6.49
N GLY A 16 -15.51 -2.36 6.27
CA GLY A 16 -15.62 -1.09 6.97
C GLY A 16 -15.78 -1.36 8.45
N THR A 17 -14.69 -1.30 9.22
CA THR A 17 -14.80 -1.20 10.67
C THR A 17 -15.01 0.26 11.03
N GLU A 18 -16.01 0.54 11.87
CA GLU A 18 -16.31 1.84 12.47
C GLU A 18 -15.10 2.37 13.27
N ASN A 19 -14.08 2.90 12.58
CA ASN A 19 -13.03 3.68 13.22
C ASN A 19 -13.34 5.16 12.99
N ASN A 20 -14.20 5.71 13.86
CA ASN A 20 -14.45 7.13 14.23
C ASN A 20 -14.43 8.26 13.18
N THR A 21 -14.23 8.02 11.88
CA THR A 21 -14.09 9.11 10.90
C THR A 21 -14.73 8.82 9.53
N THR A 22 -14.97 7.56 9.15
CA THR A 22 -15.70 7.26 7.91
C THR A 22 -16.56 5.99 8.04
N ASN A 23 -17.89 6.15 7.96
CA ASN A 23 -18.82 5.02 7.80
C ASN A 23 -18.71 4.50 6.37
N ARG A 24 -17.95 3.42 6.16
CA ARG A 24 -17.86 2.76 4.86
C ARG A 24 -18.65 1.46 4.86
N ALA A 25 -19.52 1.29 3.88
CA ALA A 25 -20.06 -0.03 3.54
C ALA A 25 -18.90 -0.95 3.17
N SER A 26 -18.89 -2.16 3.71
CA SER A 26 -17.99 -3.23 3.25
C SER A 26 -18.13 -3.41 1.75
N GLY A 27 -17.01 -3.66 1.06
CA GLY A 27 -17.01 -3.77 -0.39
C GLY A 27 -15.85 -4.60 -0.90
N VAL A 28 -15.91 -4.87 -2.20
CA VAL A 28 -14.84 -5.48 -2.97
C VAL A 28 -14.25 -4.40 -3.87
N PHE A 29 -12.93 -4.27 -3.89
CA PHE A 29 -12.22 -3.31 -4.73
C PHE A 29 -11.11 -4.00 -5.51
N THR A 30 -11.07 -3.78 -6.83
CA THR A 30 -10.01 -4.25 -7.70
C THR A 30 -9.04 -3.11 -7.99
N GLN A 31 -7.76 -3.32 -7.67
CA GLN A 31 -6.72 -2.36 -7.99
C GLN A 31 -5.83 -2.82 -9.16
N PRO A 32 -5.35 -1.88 -9.97
CA PRO A 32 -4.33 -2.14 -10.97
C PRO A 32 -2.97 -2.40 -10.32
N VAL A 33 -2.29 -3.45 -10.78
CA VAL A 33 -0.90 -3.77 -10.41
C VAL A 33 -0.08 -4.01 -11.67
N TYR A 34 1.08 -3.36 -11.74
CA TYR A 34 2.08 -3.59 -12.77
C TYR A 34 3.17 -4.49 -12.19
N ALA A 35 3.33 -5.70 -12.73
CA ALA A 35 4.23 -6.69 -12.18
C ALA A 35 5.35 -7.07 -13.14
N VAL A 36 6.56 -7.21 -12.60
CA VAL A 36 7.73 -7.75 -13.28
C VAL A 36 8.38 -8.74 -12.32
N GLY A 37 8.24 -10.04 -12.58
CA GLY A 37 8.65 -11.09 -11.65
C GLY A 37 8.05 -10.89 -10.25
N ASP A 38 8.90 -10.78 -9.23
CA ASP A 38 8.50 -10.53 -7.84
C ASP A 38 8.26 -9.06 -7.49
N LYS A 39 8.54 -8.11 -8.40
CA LYS A 39 8.36 -6.67 -8.16
C LYS A 39 7.01 -6.20 -8.65
N ARG A 40 6.36 -5.33 -7.88
CA ARG A 40 4.99 -4.85 -8.13
C ARG A 40 4.88 -3.35 -7.86
N LEU A 41 4.28 -2.64 -8.81
CA LEU A 41 3.83 -1.25 -8.64
C LEU A 41 2.30 -1.25 -8.52
N ALA A 42 1.76 -0.77 -7.40
CA ALA A 42 0.33 -0.84 -7.06
C ALA A 42 -0.20 0.54 -6.60
N VAL A 43 -1.48 0.82 -6.85
CA VAL A 43 -2.09 2.15 -6.55
C VAL A 43 -2.81 2.22 -5.20
N SER A 44 -2.79 1.13 -4.43
CA SER A 44 -3.14 1.09 -3.02
C SER A 44 -2.33 -0.01 -2.32
N ARG A 45 -2.29 0.02 -0.98
CA ARG A 45 -1.66 -1.08 -0.24
C ARG A 45 -2.37 -2.40 -0.56
N PRO A 46 -1.63 -3.48 -0.90
CA PRO A 46 -2.20 -4.81 -1.13
C PRO A 46 -2.89 -5.46 0.09
N GLN A 47 -3.02 -4.76 1.21
CA GLN A 47 -3.62 -5.30 2.45
C GLN A 47 -4.94 -4.60 2.82
N GLY A 48 -5.52 -3.79 1.93
CA GLY A 48 -6.87 -3.22 2.11
C GLY A 48 -7.03 -2.25 3.29
N GLY A 49 -5.94 -1.71 3.81
CA GLY A 49 -5.92 -0.83 4.99
C GLY A 49 -5.82 0.67 4.69
N ASP A 50 -5.92 1.07 3.42
CA ASP A 50 -5.76 2.47 3.05
C ASP A 50 -7.06 3.26 3.26
N ASP A 51 -6.96 4.29 4.09
CA ASP A 51 -7.90 5.40 4.17
C ASP A 51 -8.09 6.02 2.78
N PRO A 52 -9.29 6.47 2.37
CA PRO A 52 -9.53 7.19 1.12
C PRO A 52 -8.51 8.28 0.76
N TRP A 53 -7.80 8.82 1.74
CA TRP A 53 -6.71 9.78 1.54
C TRP A 53 -5.44 9.20 0.89
N HIS A 54 -5.26 7.88 0.84
CA HIS A 54 -4.04 7.24 0.30
C HIS A 54 -4.21 6.68 -1.12
N TYR A 55 -5.34 6.95 -1.75
CA TYR A 55 -5.66 6.51 -3.11
C TYR A 55 -4.90 7.22 -4.23
N ASN A 56 -4.22 8.30 -3.89
CA ASN A 56 -3.31 8.99 -4.79
C ASN A 56 -1.89 8.39 -4.79
N ASN A 57 -1.61 7.39 -3.95
CA ASN A 57 -0.26 6.85 -3.79
C ASN A 57 0.04 5.74 -4.79
N VAL A 58 1.31 5.64 -5.17
CA VAL A 58 1.82 4.53 -5.97
C VAL A 58 2.91 3.81 -5.18
N TYR A 59 2.63 2.57 -4.80
CA TYR A 59 3.45 1.74 -3.93
C TYR A 59 4.31 0.78 -4.73
N LEU A 60 5.58 0.67 -4.35
CA LEU A 60 6.51 -0.32 -4.86
C LEU A 60 6.74 -1.43 -3.82
N TRP A 61 6.61 -2.66 -4.29
CA TRP A 61 6.81 -3.88 -3.50
C TRP A 61 7.77 -4.82 -4.22
N ARG A 62 8.46 -5.65 -3.43
CA ARG A 62 9.19 -6.83 -3.90
C ARG A 62 8.78 -8.02 -3.05
N GLY A 63 8.09 -8.99 -3.65
CA GLY A 63 7.40 -10.05 -2.94
C GLY A 63 6.49 -9.44 -1.87
N ARG A 64 6.84 -9.67 -0.60
CA ARG A 64 6.13 -9.14 0.58
C ARG A 64 6.79 -7.91 1.20
N THR A 65 7.95 -7.51 0.71
CA THR A 65 8.69 -6.36 1.22
C THR A 65 8.16 -5.08 0.57
N TYR A 66 7.60 -4.19 1.38
CA TYR A 66 7.32 -2.82 0.99
C TYR A 66 8.65 -2.08 0.79
N LEU A 67 8.85 -1.43 -0.36
CA LEU A 67 10.09 -0.68 -0.65
C LEU A 67 9.90 0.84 -0.50
N GLY A 68 8.72 1.32 -0.83
CA GLY A 68 8.38 2.74 -0.70
C GLY A 68 7.14 3.10 -1.51
N CYS A 69 6.71 4.35 -1.40
CA CYS A 69 5.60 4.87 -2.18
C CYS A 69 5.88 6.28 -2.68
N LEU A 70 5.33 6.57 -3.86
CA LEU A 70 5.18 7.91 -4.36
C LEU A 70 3.85 8.46 -3.84
N THR A 71 3.89 9.66 -3.28
CA THR A 71 2.70 10.47 -2.99
C THR A 71 2.89 11.87 -3.55
N PHE A 72 1.80 12.63 -3.61
CA PHE A 72 1.81 14.02 -4.06
C PHE A 72 1.33 14.86 -2.90
N TRP A 73 2.08 15.90 -2.55
CA TRP A 73 1.68 16.90 -1.57
C TRP A 73 1.50 18.25 -2.26
N GLY A 74 0.36 18.89 -2.08
CA GLY A 74 0.06 20.16 -2.72
C GLY A 74 -0.73 21.09 -1.81
N SER A 75 -0.85 22.32 -2.26
CA SER A 75 -1.58 23.39 -1.57
C SER A 75 -2.58 24.06 -2.50
N ASN A 76 -3.72 24.48 -1.95
CA ASN A 76 -4.76 25.20 -2.66
C ASN A 76 -5.46 26.21 -1.74
N ILE A 77 -6.54 26.84 -2.20
CA ILE A 77 -7.30 27.83 -1.41
C ILE A 77 -7.85 27.27 -0.09
N ASN A 78 -8.04 25.95 0.00
CA ASN A 78 -8.57 25.27 1.18
C ASN A 78 -7.48 24.71 2.11
N GLY A 79 -6.21 25.03 1.87
CA GLY A 79 -5.07 24.58 2.68
C GLY A 79 -4.19 23.57 1.96
N PHE A 80 -3.77 22.51 2.67
CA PHE A 80 -2.81 21.51 2.17
C PHE A 80 -3.43 20.12 2.16
N GLY A 81 -2.94 19.24 1.28
CA GLY A 81 -3.37 17.84 1.30
C GLY A 81 -2.65 16.94 0.29
N TYR A 82 -3.16 15.72 0.16
CA TYR A 82 -2.64 14.69 -0.73
C TYR A 82 -3.62 14.42 -1.89
N PRO A 83 -3.34 14.85 -3.13
CA PRO A 83 -2.47 15.98 -3.52
C PRO A 83 -3.01 17.36 -3.11
N PHE A 84 -4.31 17.48 -2.84
CA PHE A 84 -4.96 18.71 -2.41
C PHE A 84 -6.03 18.39 -1.37
N ALA A 85 -6.54 19.41 -0.66
CA ALA A 85 -7.71 19.24 0.19
C ALA A 85 -8.91 18.72 -0.64
N ALA A 86 -9.66 17.75 -0.10
CA ALA A 86 -10.78 17.14 -0.83
C ALA A 86 -12.01 18.04 -0.90
N LEU A 87 -12.80 17.84 -1.96
CA LEU A 87 -14.14 18.39 -2.11
C LEU A 87 -15.17 17.34 -1.70
N ALA A 88 -16.07 17.70 -0.78
CA ALA A 88 -17.06 16.77 -0.24
C ALA A 88 -18.06 16.25 -1.30
N ASP A 89 -18.32 17.06 -2.33
CA ASP A 89 -19.26 16.77 -3.41
C ASP A 89 -18.61 16.11 -4.64
N ALA A 90 -17.28 15.95 -4.66
CA ALA A 90 -16.54 15.46 -5.81
C ALA A 90 -15.42 14.50 -5.37
N PRO A 91 -15.75 13.22 -5.13
CA PRO A 91 -14.78 12.24 -4.66
C PRO A 91 -13.73 11.94 -5.73
N ALA A 92 -12.56 11.49 -5.29
CA ALA A 92 -11.55 10.98 -6.20
C ALA A 92 -12.01 9.69 -6.88
N ALA A 93 -11.50 9.43 -8.07
CA ALA A 93 -11.85 8.25 -8.86
C ALA A 93 -10.62 7.68 -9.57
N TRP A 94 -10.71 6.39 -9.91
CA TRP A 94 -9.76 5.73 -10.79
C TRP A 94 -10.45 5.12 -11.98
N ALA A 95 -9.71 4.99 -13.07
CA ALA A 95 -10.07 4.23 -14.24
C ALA A 95 -8.90 3.35 -14.68
N HIS A 96 -9.21 2.18 -15.23
CA HIS A 96 -8.24 1.32 -15.89
C HIS A 96 -8.68 1.04 -17.32
N ASN A 97 -7.77 1.24 -18.27
CA ASN A 97 -7.97 0.87 -19.66
C ASN A 97 -7.23 -0.44 -19.94
N ALA A 98 -7.97 -1.53 -20.04
CA ALA A 98 -7.42 -2.87 -20.28
C ALA A 98 -6.73 -2.99 -21.65
N ALA A 99 -7.14 -2.21 -22.66
CA ALA A 99 -6.56 -2.28 -23.99
C ALA A 99 -5.14 -1.68 -24.04
N THR A 100 -4.88 -0.65 -23.23
CA THR A 100 -3.58 0.02 -23.16
C THR A 100 -2.79 -0.34 -21.91
N GLY A 101 -3.39 -1.09 -20.98
CA GLY A 101 -2.82 -1.36 -19.67
C GLY A 101 -2.66 -0.12 -18.79
N THR A 102 -3.36 0.98 -19.11
CA THR A 102 -3.17 2.28 -18.46
C THR A 102 -4.07 2.43 -17.24
N THR A 103 -3.56 3.05 -16.18
CA THR A 103 -4.35 3.43 -15.01
C THR A 103 -4.34 4.93 -14.82
N THR A 104 -5.50 5.53 -14.62
CA THR A 104 -5.63 6.96 -14.33
C THR A 104 -6.29 7.16 -12.97
N TYR A 105 -5.75 8.10 -12.20
CA TYR A 105 -6.38 8.67 -11.02
C TYR A 105 -6.81 10.11 -11.32
N ALA A 106 -7.96 10.51 -10.79
CA ALA A 106 -8.46 11.86 -10.87
C ALA A 106 -9.00 12.32 -9.51
N LYS A 107 -8.61 13.52 -9.07
CA LYS A 107 -9.14 14.17 -7.87
C LYS A 107 -9.49 15.63 -8.14
N PRO A 108 -10.78 15.97 -8.14
CA PRO A 108 -11.21 17.36 -8.20
C PRO A 108 -10.76 18.16 -6.97
N TYR A 109 -10.40 19.43 -7.18
CA TYR A 109 -10.06 20.37 -6.11
C TYR A 109 -10.45 21.81 -6.50
N LEU A 110 -10.49 22.70 -5.51
CA LEU A 110 -10.69 24.12 -5.72
C LEU A 110 -9.32 24.81 -5.82
N ALA A 111 -9.05 25.46 -6.95
CA ALA A 111 -7.81 26.20 -7.17
C ALA A 111 -7.80 27.54 -6.42
N LYS A 112 -6.67 28.24 -6.43
CA LYS A 112 -6.49 29.53 -5.73
C LYS A 112 -7.47 30.62 -6.18
N ASP A 113 -7.86 30.61 -7.45
CA ASP A 113 -8.82 31.53 -8.06
C ASP A 113 -10.28 31.13 -7.80
N GLY A 114 -10.52 30.03 -7.08
CA GLY A 114 -11.86 29.50 -6.84
C GLY A 114 -12.41 28.66 -8.01
N GLU A 115 -11.63 28.42 -9.06
CA GLU A 115 -12.04 27.52 -10.13
C GLU A 115 -11.91 26.07 -9.71
N ARG A 116 -12.81 25.21 -10.22
CA ARG A 116 -12.67 23.76 -10.05
C ARG A 116 -11.67 23.24 -11.06
N ARG A 117 -10.62 22.58 -10.57
CA ARG A 117 -9.62 21.86 -11.37
C ARG A 117 -9.57 20.40 -10.96
N THR A 118 -8.91 19.59 -11.77
CA THR A 118 -8.76 18.16 -11.49
C THR A 118 -7.29 17.82 -11.55
N PHE A 119 -6.75 17.37 -10.41
CA PHE A 119 -5.48 16.69 -10.42
C PHE A 119 -5.64 15.32 -11.05
N THR A 120 -4.73 14.96 -11.94
CA THR A 120 -4.66 13.63 -12.53
C THR A 120 -3.24 13.09 -12.45
N TRP A 121 -3.13 11.77 -12.27
CA TRP A 121 -1.93 11.07 -12.71
C TRP A 121 -2.31 9.83 -13.51
N THR A 122 -1.42 9.42 -14.40
CA THR A 122 -1.59 8.25 -15.26
C THR A 122 -0.34 7.37 -15.21
N LEU A 123 -0.54 6.07 -14.97
CA LEU A 123 0.48 5.03 -15.08
C LEU A 123 0.35 4.33 -16.43
N THR A 124 1.46 4.21 -17.16
CA THR A 124 1.51 3.60 -18.49
C THR A 124 2.75 2.71 -18.60
N PRO A 125 2.63 1.43 -19.00
CA PRO A 125 3.79 0.62 -19.36
C PRO A 125 4.56 1.28 -20.52
N CYS A 126 5.86 1.52 -20.35
CA CYS A 126 6.64 2.31 -21.32
C CYS A 126 7.93 1.60 -21.79
N GLY A 127 7.88 0.27 -21.81
CA GLY A 127 8.98 -0.59 -22.23
C GLY A 127 9.26 -1.69 -21.21
N THR A 128 10.31 -2.45 -21.47
CA THR A 128 10.62 -3.62 -20.67
C THR A 128 10.99 -3.23 -19.24
N SER A 129 10.30 -3.83 -18.27
CA SER A 129 10.38 -3.55 -16.84
C SER A 129 10.05 -2.11 -16.41
N ARG A 130 9.46 -1.28 -17.29
CA ARG A 130 9.30 0.16 -17.05
C ARG A 130 7.85 0.61 -17.06
N VAL A 131 7.50 1.45 -16.08
CA VAL A 131 6.19 2.09 -15.97
C VAL A 131 6.40 3.59 -15.81
N GLU A 132 5.88 4.36 -16.75
CA GLU A 132 5.84 5.82 -16.67
C GLU A 132 4.67 6.25 -15.79
N LEU A 133 4.91 7.25 -14.95
CA LEU A 133 3.87 8.03 -14.30
C LEU A 133 3.93 9.46 -14.85
N ALA A 134 2.81 9.96 -15.37
CA ALA A 134 2.62 11.37 -15.72
C ALA A 134 1.58 12.00 -14.81
N TRP A 135 1.74 13.29 -14.44
CA TRP A 135 0.73 14.03 -13.68
C TRP A 135 0.44 15.41 -14.27
N ASP A 136 -0.77 15.90 -14.01
CA ASP A 136 -1.23 17.25 -14.35
C ASP A 136 -2.20 17.73 -13.25
N THR A 137 -1.95 18.90 -12.66
CA THR A 137 -2.86 19.52 -11.69
C THR A 137 -4.03 20.25 -12.36
N GLY A 138 -3.99 20.47 -13.67
CA GLY A 138 -4.90 21.35 -14.40
C GLY A 138 -4.58 22.83 -14.23
N ALA A 139 -3.53 23.17 -13.47
CA ALA A 139 -3.05 24.53 -13.33
C ALA A 139 -2.18 24.96 -14.53
N PRO A 140 -1.89 26.27 -14.70
CA PRO A 140 -0.89 26.74 -15.64
C PRO A 140 0.48 26.09 -15.40
N GLU A 141 1.26 25.91 -16.47
CA GLU A 141 2.54 25.18 -16.40
C GLU A 141 3.55 25.84 -15.45
N GLU A 142 3.49 27.16 -15.36
CA GLU A 142 4.30 28.01 -14.50
C GLU A 142 3.92 27.96 -13.01
N ALA A 143 2.88 27.21 -12.61
CA ALA A 143 2.53 27.08 -11.20
C ALA A 143 3.56 26.20 -10.46
N THR A 144 4.22 26.78 -9.45
CA THR A 144 5.32 26.14 -8.71
C THR A 144 5.09 26.03 -7.21
N ASP A 145 3.91 26.38 -6.67
CA ASP A 145 3.65 26.27 -5.23
C ASP A 145 2.17 26.02 -4.92
N VAL A 146 1.33 27.04 -5.06
CA VAL A 146 -0.14 26.90 -4.97
C VAL A 146 -0.67 26.34 -6.28
N ASP A 147 -1.59 25.39 -6.19
CA ASP A 147 -2.16 24.62 -7.31
C ASP A 147 -1.14 23.75 -8.07
N ALA A 148 0.08 23.64 -7.54
CA ALA A 148 1.12 22.70 -7.95
C ALA A 148 1.24 21.56 -6.91
N VAL A 149 1.94 20.49 -7.28
CA VAL A 149 2.21 19.37 -6.37
C VAL A 149 3.70 19.09 -6.29
N SER A 150 4.17 18.78 -5.08
CA SER A 150 5.49 18.23 -4.79
C SER A 150 5.39 16.70 -4.74
N PRO A 151 6.01 15.97 -5.68
CA PRO A 151 6.12 14.52 -5.61
C PRO A 151 7.06 14.10 -4.48
N TRP A 152 6.58 13.24 -3.60
CA TRP A 152 7.33 12.71 -2.46
C TRP A 152 7.54 11.21 -2.62
N TRP A 153 8.79 10.77 -2.58
CA TRP A 153 9.10 9.35 -2.46
C TRP A 153 9.41 9.01 -1.00
N ILE A 154 8.51 8.27 -0.38
CA ILE A 154 8.58 7.85 1.01
C ILE A 154 9.11 6.42 1.04
N PHE A 155 10.33 6.24 1.54
CA PHE A 155 10.94 4.93 1.65
C PHE A 155 10.25 4.10 2.74
N ALA A 156 10.17 2.79 2.55
CA ALA A 156 9.73 1.90 3.59
C ALA A 156 10.70 1.94 4.78
N PRO A 157 10.21 2.07 6.04
CA PRO A 157 11.08 2.23 7.20
C PRO A 157 12.15 1.14 7.30
N ASN A 158 13.38 1.54 7.62
CA ASN A 158 14.57 0.69 7.76
C ASN A 158 15.05 -0.04 6.48
N THR A 159 14.17 -0.41 5.54
CA THR A 159 14.54 -1.22 4.35
C THR A 159 15.61 -0.57 3.46
N TRP A 160 15.57 0.75 3.31
CA TRP A 160 16.49 1.51 2.48
C TRP A 160 17.93 1.51 3.03
N ARG A 161 18.13 1.15 4.31
CA ARG A 161 19.45 1.00 4.94
C ARG A 161 20.08 -0.38 4.76
N GLU A 162 19.30 -1.38 4.34
CA GLU A 162 19.79 -2.75 4.14
C GLU A 162 20.58 -2.93 2.83
N GLY A 163 20.76 -1.85 2.07
CA GLY A 163 21.29 -1.87 0.72
C GLY A 163 21.96 -0.56 0.32
N THR A 164 22.32 -0.46 -0.96
CA THR A 164 22.84 0.79 -1.53
C THR A 164 21.70 1.72 -1.94
N LEU A 165 21.93 3.01 -1.76
CA LEU A 165 21.07 4.07 -2.25
C LEU A 165 21.95 5.10 -2.94
N ALA A 166 21.59 5.53 -4.14
CA ALA A 166 22.35 6.52 -4.90
C ALA A 166 21.41 7.50 -5.61
N PHE A 167 21.87 8.74 -5.75
CA PHE A 167 21.18 9.80 -6.50
C PHE A 167 22.15 10.37 -7.54
N GLY A 168 21.77 10.32 -8.81
CA GLY A 168 22.63 10.79 -9.90
C GLY A 168 23.98 10.07 -9.95
N GLY A 169 24.04 8.81 -9.50
CA GLY A 169 25.26 8.02 -9.39
C GLY A 169 26.08 8.24 -8.11
N ALA A 170 25.78 9.25 -7.30
CA ALA A 170 26.43 9.47 -6.01
C ALA A 170 25.77 8.63 -4.91
N THR A 171 26.53 7.78 -4.23
CA THR A 171 26.03 6.97 -3.12
C THR A 171 25.64 7.86 -1.93
N TYR A 172 24.42 7.66 -1.43
CA TYR A 172 23.92 8.28 -0.23
C TYR A 172 24.46 7.57 1.01
N ALA A 173 25.08 8.33 1.91
CA ALA A 173 25.55 7.84 3.20
C ALA A 173 24.49 8.11 4.29
N PRO A 174 23.85 7.08 4.87
CA PRO A 174 22.88 7.25 5.95
C PRO A 174 23.50 7.92 7.18
N LYS A 175 22.73 8.73 7.90
CA LYS A 175 23.19 9.34 9.16
C LYS A 175 23.25 8.31 10.28
N SER A 176 24.10 8.55 11.28
CA SER A 176 24.13 7.73 12.49
C SER A 176 22.93 8.03 13.40
N ASP A 177 22.58 7.07 14.26
CA ASP A 177 21.51 7.27 15.25
C ASP A 177 21.80 8.48 16.16
N ALA A 178 23.06 8.72 16.53
CA ALA A 178 23.45 9.85 17.36
C ALA A 178 23.19 11.19 16.66
N GLU A 179 23.51 11.29 15.37
CA GLU A 179 23.21 12.48 14.56
C GLU A 179 21.70 12.71 14.46
N LEU A 180 20.91 11.66 14.21
CA LEU A 180 19.46 11.77 14.08
C LEU A 180 18.79 12.12 15.42
N LEU A 181 19.26 11.55 16.53
CA LEU A 181 18.77 11.87 17.88
C LEU A 181 19.05 13.33 18.27
N ALA A 182 20.19 13.88 17.84
CA ALA A 182 20.52 15.28 18.06
C ALA A 182 19.66 16.24 17.22
N ASN A 183 18.94 15.74 16.20
CA ASN A 183 18.14 16.53 15.27
C ASN A 183 16.70 15.99 15.22
N PRO A 184 15.84 16.30 16.21
CA PRO A 184 14.51 15.71 16.33
C PRO A 184 13.57 16.02 15.14
N ASN A 185 13.86 17.07 14.36
CA ASN A 185 13.12 17.42 13.15
C ASN A 185 13.63 16.70 11.88
N GLY A 186 14.64 15.84 12.02
CA GLY A 186 15.34 15.19 10.92
C GLY A 186 16.47 16.04 10.33
N ILE A 187 17.33 15.38 9.55
CA ILE A 187 18.44 15.99 8.84
C ILE A 187 18.08 16.07 7.36
N GLN A 188 18.22 17.25 6.78
CA GLN A 188 17.98 17.48 5.35
C GLN A 188 19.26 17.38 4.54
N THR A 189 19.21 16.75 3.37
CA THR A 189 20.34 16.64 2.43
C THR A 189 19.84 16.90 1.01
N GLY A 190 20.46 17.84 0.30
CA GLY A 190 20.17 18.08 -1.10
C GLY A 190 20.71 16.93 -1.96
N VAL A 191 19.90 16.45 -2.89
CA VAL A 191 20.28 15.39 -3.85
C VAL A 191 19.79 15.73 -5.24
N SER A 192 20.41 15.13 -6.26
CA SER A 192 20.07 15.39 -7.66
C SER A 192 20.19 14.14 -8.52
N GLY A 193 19.44 14.10 -9.60
CA GLY A 193 19.41 13.00 -10.57
C GLY A 193 18.56 11.80 -10.13
N ASN A 194 18.64 10.73 -10.92
CA ASN A 194 17.84 9.52 -10.73
C ASN A 194 18.17 8.84 -9.40
N LEU A 195 17.17 8.30 -8.72
CA LEU A 195 17.42 7.44 -7.57
C LEU A 195 17.57 5.99 -8.02
N ALA A 196 18.66 5.37 -7.60
CA ALA A 196 18.92 3.95 -7.76
C ALA A 196 19.05 3.31 -6.38
N ALA A 197 18.30 2.26 -6.13
CA ALA A 197 18.40 1.45 -4.91
C ALA A 197 18.91 0.06 -5.28
N ASN A 198 19.89 -0.48 -4.53
CA ASN A 198 20.46 -1.81 -4.73
C ASN A 198 20.87 -2.10 -6.18
N ALA A 199 21.49 -1.13 -6.87
CA ALA A 199 21.77 -1.23 -8.31
C ALA A 199 22.68 -2.43 -8.66
N GLU A 200 23.56 -2.82 -7.74
CA GLU A 200 24.46 -3.96 -7.86
C GLU A 200 23.78 -5.33 -7.66
N ASN A 201 22.54 -5.34 -7.17
CA ASN A 201 21.78 -6.57 -6.92
C ASN A 201 20.51 -6.58 -7.77
N PRO A 202 20.54 -7.16 -8.99
CA PRO A 202 19.41 -7.10 -9.92
C PRO A 202 18.07 -7.52 -9.29
N GLY A 203 18.05 -8.62 -8.54
CA GLY A 203 16.82 -9.13 -7.89
C GLY A 203 16.24 -8.19 -6.83
N ARG A 204 17.04 -7.27 -6.28
CA ARG A 204 16.62 -6.28 -5.27
C ARG A 204 16.52 -4.86 -5.80
N GLY A 205 17.20 -4.57 -6.91
CA GLY A 205 17.41 -3.22 -7.40
C GLY A 205 16.22 -2.65 -8.14
N TYR A 206 16.06 -1.34 -8.05
CA TYR A 206 15.11 -0.58 -8.85
C TYR A 206 15.65 0.83 -9.03
N THR A 207 15.21 1.50 -10.09
CA THR A 207 15.54 2.89 -10.36
C THR A 207 14.24 3.67 -10.52
N ILE A 208 14.25 4.91 -10.07
CA ILE A 208 13.20 5.86 -10.41
C ILE A 208 13.89 7.04 -11.08
N GLU A 209 13.51 7.25 -12.33
CA GLU A 209 14.03 8.30 -13.18
C GLU A 209 13.17 9.55 -12.95
N TRP A 210 13.79 10.57 -12.37
CA TRP A 210 13.14 11.85 -12.13
C TRP A 210 13.69 12.89 -13.11
N PRO A 211 12.85 13.47 -13.99
CA PRO A 211 13.26 14.57 -14.83
C PRO A 211 13.44 15.89 -14.03
N ILE A 212 12.94 15.93 -12.78
CA ILE A 212 13.09 17.09 -11.90
C ILE A 212 14.46 16.98 -11.20
N GLY A 213 15.45 17.70 -11.74
CA GLY A 213 16.88 17.44 -11.53
C GLY A 213 17.39 17.50 -10.09
N ALA A 214 16.75 18.20 -9.15
CA ALA A 214 17.19 18.31 -7.76
C ALA A 214 16.01 18.21 -6.78
N GLY A 215 16.27 17.71 -5.58
CA GLY A 215 15.30 17.64 -4.49
C GLY A 215 15.98 17.56 -3.12
N SER A 216 15.18 17.31 -2.07
CA SER A 216 15.69 17.17 -0.71
C SER A 216 15.33 15.81 -0.12
N LEU A 217 16.30 15.15 0.51
CA LEU A 217 16.09 14.04 1.41
C LEU A 217 15.92 14.58 2.82
N THR A 218 14.94 14.07 3.56
CA THR A 218 14.86 14.22 5.02
C THR A 218 14.98 12.85 5.64
N GLU A 219 16.00 12.69 6.47
CA GLU A 219 16.22 11.49 7.27
C GLU A 219 15.88 11.76 8.73
N SER A 220 15.11 10.88 9.37
CA SER A 220 14.77 11.01 10.78
C SER A 220 14.73 9.65 11.48
N LEU A 221 14.88 9.71 12.81
CA LEU A 221 14.77 8.55 13.69
C LEU A 221 13.62 8.78 14.67
N SER A 222 12.72 7.80 14.75
CA SER A 222 11.66 7.77 15.76
C SER A 222 11.66 6.44 16.52
N PHE A 223 11.12 6.45 17.73
CA PHE A 223 10.95 5.27 18.56
C PHE A 223 9.46 4.95 18.65
N SER A 224 9.08 3.75 18.27
CA SER A 224 7.73 3.28 18.55
C SER A 224 7.71 2.58 19.90
N ALA A 225 7.04 3.18 20.88
CA ALA A 225 6.83 2.60 22.21
C ALA A 225 6.14 1.22 22.15
N ALA A 226 5.33 0.98 21.11
CA ALA A 226 4.59 -0.27 20.92
C ALA A 226 5.46 -1.45 20.45
N TYR A 227 6.61 -1.19 19.81
CA TYR A 227 7.42 -2.22 19.18
C TYR A 227 8.86 -2.27 19.68
N SER A 228 9.25 -1.38 20.61
CA SER A 228 10.63 -1.24 21.10
C SER A 228 11.69 -1.13 19.98
N ASN A 229 11.26 -0.75 18.77
CA ASN A 229 12.07 -0.74 17.57
C ASN A 229 12.33 0.68 17.10
N LYS A 230 13.56 0.89 16.61
CA LYS A 230 13.99 2.10 15.92
C LYS A 230 13.35 2.15 14.53
N LEU A 231 12.77 3.29 14.18
CA LEU A 231 12.20 3.53 12.87
C LEU A 231 13.00 4.65 12.19
N HIS A 232 13.82 4.26 11.22
CA HIS A 232 14.52 5.19 10.33
C HIS A 232 13.62 5.52 9.15
N ALA A 233 13.15 6.76 9.12
CA ALA A 233 12.38 7.29 8.00
C ALA A 233 13.30 8.04 7.04
N LEU A 234 13.05 7.87 5.75
CA LEU A 234 13.69 8.65 4.69
C LEU A 234 12.59 9.09 3.73
N ILE A 235 12.57 10.38 3.40
CA ILE A 235 11.62 10.97 2.46
C ILE A 235 12.40 11.83 1.47
N PHE A 236 12.28 11.52 0.19
CA PHE A 236 12.68 12.42 -0.89
C PHE A 236 11.52 13.32 -1.27
N ARG A 237 11.77 14.62 -1.42
CA ARG A 237 10.81 15.62 -1.90
C ARG A 237 11.37 16.32 -3.13
N ALA A 238 10.67 16.19 -4.25
CA ALA A 238 10.95 16.96 -5.45
C ALA A 238 10.28 18.35 -5.37
N PRO A 239 10.82 19.36 -6.08
CA PRO A 239 10.18 20.65 -6.27
C PRO A 239 8.73 20.51 -6.75
N SER A 240 7.89 21.46 -6.36
CA SER A 240 6.50 21.52 -6.79
C SER A 240 6.40 21.87 -8.28
N ALA A 241 5.54 21.16 -9.00
CA ALA A 241 5.24 21.44 -10.41
C ALA A 241 3.78 21.11 -10.74
N ALA A 242 3.18 21.90 -11.64
CA ALA A 242 1.84 21.64 -12.17
C ALA A 242 1.78 20.34 -12.99
N ARG A 243 2.85 20.06 -13.74
CA ARG A 243 2.98 18.89 -14.61
C ARG A 243 4.32 18.23 -14.41
N GLY A 244 4.38 16.95 -14.71
CA GLY A 244 5.64 16.25 -14.82
C GLY A 244 5.46 14.77 -15.12
N THR A 245 6.59 14.11 -15.30
CA THR A 245 6.67 12.68 -15.51
C THR A 245 7.74 12.09 -14.61
N LEU A 246 7.70 10.78 -14.40
CA LEU A 246 8.80 9.98 -13.87
C LEU A 246 8.65 8.55 -14.38
N VAL A 247 9.74 7.79 -14.36
CA VAL A 247 9.71 6.38 -14.78
C VAL A 247 10.17 5.50 -13.64
N PHE A 248 9.35 4.51 -13.28
CA PHE A 248 9.76 3.39 -12.46
C PHE A 248 10.41 2.35 -13.35
N ASP A 249 11.71 2.13 -13.19
CA ASP A 249 12.42 0.98 -13.75
C ASP A 249 12.54 -0.11 -12.68
N LEU A 250 11.73 -1.15 -12.83
CA LEU A 250 11.74 -2.32 -11.95
C LEU A 250 12.96 -3.23 -12.21
N GLY A 251 13.74 -2.96 -13.25
CA GLY A 251 14.97 -3.66 -13.60
C GLY A 251 14.76 -5.14 -13.84
N SER A 252 15.80 -5.92 -13.59
CA SER A 252 15.72 -7.37 -13.64
C SER A 252 15.01 -7.89 -12.39
N ALA A 253 13.95 -8.68 -12.53
CA ALA A 253 13.30 -9.32 -11.38
C ALA A 253 13.75 -10.78 -11.22
N LEU A 254 13.56 -11.34 -10.03
CA LEU A 254 13.63 -12.79 -9.88
C LEU A 254 12.50 -13.40 -10.73
N LYS A 255 12.84 -14.45 -11.48
CA LYS A 255 11.83 -15.15 -12.28
C LYS A 255 10.80 -15.70 -11.30
N ALA A 256 9.52 -15.48 -11.57
CA ALA A 256 8.47 -16.21 -10.88
C ALA A 256 8.80 -17.70 -10.99
N ASP A 257 8.73 -18.42 -9.88
CA ASP A 257 8.91 -19.86 -9.86
C ASP A 257 7.92 -20.47 -10.87
N PRO A 258 8.39 -21.11 -11.96
CA PRO A 258 7.52 -21.62 -13.02
C PRO A 258 6.60 -22.73 -12.52
N ASP A 259 6.96 -23.36 -11.40
CA ASP A 259 6.16 -24.40 -10.76
C ASP A 259 5.22 -23.81 -9.69
N ALA A 260 5.28 -22.50 -9.43
CA ALA A 260 4.37 -21.85 -8.51
C ALA A 260 2.94 -21.88 -9.07
N PRO A 261 1.96 -22.39 -8.32
CA PRO A 261 0.56 -22.32 -8.71
C PRO A 261 0.09 -20.87 -8.78
N GLU A 262 -0.83 -20.60 -9.71
CA GLU A 262 -1.49 -19.29 -9.86
C GLU A 262 -2.11 -18.83 -8.52
N PRO A 263 -2.03 -17.52 -8.18
CA PRO A 263 -2.72 -16.96 -7.02
C PRO A 263 -4.22 -17.31 -7.02
N VAL A 264 -4.73 -17.81 -5.89
CA VAL A 264 -6.14 -18.20 -5.77
C VAL A 264 -6.93 -17.07 -5.12
N GLY A 265 -7.91 -16.51 -5.84
CA GLY A 265 -8.69 -15.36 -5.36
C GLY A 265 -7.84 -14.10 -5.15
N GLY A 266 -6.79 -13.91 -5.95
CA GLY A 266 -5.85 -12.79 -5.82
C GLY A 266 -4.80 -12.93 -4.71
N ILE A 267 -4.85 -14.01 -3.93
CA ILE A 267 -3.91 -14.29 -2.84
C ILE A 267 -2.83 -15.26 -3.31
N ASP A 268 -1.57 -14.84 -3.18
CA ASP A 268 -0.40 -15.66 -3.44
C ASP A 268 -0.03 -16.49 -2.19
N PHE A 269 -0.66 -17.67 -2.08
CA PHE A 269 -0.40 -18.63 -1.01
C PHE A 269 0.97 -19.32 -1.18
N TRP A 270 1.42 -19.52 -2.42
CA TRP A 270 2.72 -20.14 -2.69
C TRP A 270 3.89 -19.24 -2.26
N GLY A 271 3.85 -17.96 -2.63
CA GLY A 271 4.84 -16.98 -2.19
C GLY A 271 4.77 -16.66 -0.69
N THR A 272 3.72 -17.10 0.01
CA THR A 272 3.56 -16.91 1.46
C THR A 272 4.33 -17.96 2.25
N ASP A 273 4.09 -19.23 1.98
CA ASP A 273 4.60 -20.37 2.73
C ASP A 273 4.63 -21.66 1.90
N ALA A 274 4.67 -21.54 0.56
CA ALA A 274 4.55 -22.65 -0.38
C ALA A 274 3.27 -23.48 -0.19
N THR A 275 2.17 -22.84 0.27
CA THR A 275 0.88 -23.52 0.38
C THR A 275 0.26 -23.70 -0.99
N GLU A 276 0.07 -24.95 -1.38
CA GLU A 276 -0.78 -25.32 -2.51
C GLU A 276 -2.25 -25.21 -2.10
N VAL A 277 -3.01 -24.38 -2.80
CA VAL A 277 -4.45 -24.26 -2.59
C VAL A 277 -5.18 -25.12 -3.62
N PRO A 278 -6.01 -26.09 -3.19
CA PRO A 278 -6.77 -26.93 -4.11
C PRO A 278 -7.67 -26.07 -5.03
N GLN A 279 -7.43 -26.12 -6.34
CA GLN A 279 -8.15 -25.29 -7.32
C GLN A 279 -9.63 -25.68 -7.54
N ARG A 280 -10.06 -26.84 -7.02
CA ARG A 280 -11.44 -27.32 -7.12
C ARG A 280 -12.06 -27.42 -5.73
N PRO A 281 -13.06 -26.59 -5.39
CA PRO A 281 -13.82 -26.79 -4.16
C PRO A 281 -14.70 -28.02 -4.35
N SER A 282 -14.19 -29.20 -3.98
CA SER A 282 -15.04 -30.37 -3.80
C SER A 282 -15.66 -30.43 -2.40
N ARG A 283 -15.30 -29.48 -1.51
CA ARG A 283 -15.61 -29.46 -0.07
C ARG A 283 -15.63 -28.04 0.47
N ASN A 284 -16.19 -27.89 1.67
CA ASN A 284 -16.11 -26.65 2.46
C ASN A 284 -14.65 -26.20 2.62
N LEU A 285 -14.35 -24.98 2.18
CA LEU A 285 -13.00 -24.40 2.22
C LEU A 285 -12.63 -23.87 3.61
N LEU A 286 -13.61 -23.66 4.49
CA LEU A 286 -13.39 -23.23 5.85
C LEU A 286 -12.97 -24.44 6.71
N PRO A 287 -11.76 -24.45 7.28
CA PRO A 287 -11.32 -25.55 8.11
C PRO A 287 -12.15 -25.50 9.41
N ASN A 288 -12.45 -26.65 10.00
CA ASN A 288 -13.07 -26.67 11.33
C ASN A 288 -14.33 -25.76 11.43
N ALA A 289 -15.12 -25.65 10.37
CA ALA A 289 -16.32 -24.81 10.34
C ALA A 289 -17.38 -25.23 11.37
N SER A 290 -17.30 -26.49 11.83
CA SER A 290 -18.14 -27.08 12.87
C SER A 290 -17.58 -26.89 14.29
N PHE A 291 -16.40 -26.29 14.45
CA PHE A 291 -15.74 -26.06 15.76
C PHE A 291 -15.43 -27.33 16.57
N GLU A 292 -15.47 -28.53 15.96
CA GLU A 292 -15.12 -29.80 16.61
C GLU A 292 -13.69 -29.81 17.16
N GLN A 293 -12.80 -29.02 16.54
CA GLN A 293 -11.42 -28.83 17.00
C GLN A 293 -11.25 -27.55 17.84
N GLY A 294 -12.33 -27.11 18.50
CA GLY A 294 -12.35 -25.86 19.26
C GLY A 294 -12.20 -24.64 18.33
N LEU A 295 -11.44 -23.64 18.78
CA LEU A 295 -11.12 -22.44 17.99
C LEU A 295 -9.88 -22.61 17.09
N ARG A 296 -9.45 -23.84 16.78
CA ARG A 296 -8.33 -24.08 15.86
C ARG A 296 -8.64 -23.42 14.51
N TYR A 297 -7.65 -22.68 13.98
CA TYR A 297 -7.73 -21.82 12.77
C TYR A 297 -8.48 -20.50 12.92
N PHE A 298 -9.16 -20.28 14.05
CA PHE A 298 -9.81 -19.02 14.35
C PHE A 298 -8.96 -18.20 15.30
N ARG A 299 -8.89 -16.89 15.06
CA ARG A 299 -8.20 -15.92 15.91
C ARG A 299 -9.14 -14.76 16.20
N TYR A 300 -9.05 -14.26 17.41
CA TYR A 300 -9.67 -12.99 17.77
C TYR A 300 -8.71 -12.24 18.67
N THR A 301 -8.77 -10.91 18.62
CA THR A 301 -8.01 -10.07 19.52
C THR A 301 -8.89 -9.73 20.72
N PRO A 302 -8.52 -10.11 21.94
CA PRO A 302 -9.24 -9.68 23.13
C PRO A 302 -9.06 -8.16 23.29
N GLY A 303 -10.12 -7.41 23.02
CA GLY A 303 -10.15 -5.95 23.14
C GLY A 303 -9.49 -5.16 22.00
N GLY A 304 -9.86 -3.88 21.94
CA GLY A 304 -9.23 -2.84 21.11
C GLY A 304 -8.75 -1.68 22.00
N ALA A 305 -8.66 -0.46 21.46
CA ALA A 305 -8.23 0.74 22.22
C ALA A 305 -9.07 1.02 23.50
N THR A 306 -10.22 0.37 23.65
CA THR A 306 -11.10 0.41 24.81
C THR A 306 -11.21 -0.99 25.46
N TYR A 307 -10.08 -1.57 25.85
CA TYR A 307 -10.06 -2.85 26.57
C TYR A 307 -10.92 -2.76 27.83
N ARG A 308 -11.99 -3.55 27.90
CA ARG A 308 -12.71 -3.86 29.14
C ARG A 308 -12.29 -5.26 29.56
N ALA A 309 -11.73 -5.36 30.77
CA ALA A 309 -11.43 -6.66 31.36
C ALA A 309 -12.72 -7.48 31.43
N VAL A 310 -12.68 -8.67 30.84
CA VAL A 310 -13.81 -9.60 30.89
C VAL A 310 -13.52 -10.60 31.99
N PRO A 311 -14.46 -10.83 32.93
CA PRO A 311 -14.31 -11.87 33.93
C PRO A 311 -14.06 -13.24 33.29
N LEU A 312 -13.25 -14.07 33.96
CA LEU A 312 -13.00 -15.45 33.53
C LEU A 312 -14.35 -16.19 33.36
N GLY A 313 -14.52 -16.93 32.26
CA GLY A 313 -15.78 -17.63 31.96
C GLY A 313 -16.87 -16.79 31.27
N GLN A 314 -16.58 -15.52 30.98
CA GLN A 314 -17.40 -14.67 30.12
C GLN A 314 -16.69 -14.39 28.79
N GLU A 315 -15.88 -15.28 28.24
CA GLU A 315 -15.17 -14.98 27.00
C GLU A 315 -16.16 -14.72 25.85
N ARG A 316 -15.88 -13.68 25.03
CA ARG A 316 -16.75 -13.31 23.90
C ARG A 316 -16.99 -14.49 22.93
N TYR A 317 -15.99 -15.34 22.75
CA TYR A 317 -16.05 -16.51 21.89
C TYR A 317 -15.74 -17.75 22.71
N THR A 318 -16.70 -18.66 22.83
CA THR A 318 -16.53 -19.95 23.51
C THR A 318 -17.05 -21.07 22.62
N VAL A 319 -16.48 -22.27 22.77
CA VAL A 319 -16.98 -23.47 22.09
C VAL A 319 -17.83 -24.24 23.08
N THR A 320 -19.05 -24.59 22.67
CA THR A 320 -20.04 -25.28 23.51
C THR A 320 -20.47 -26.59 22.88
N ASP A 321 -21.08 -27.47 23.67
CA ASP A 321 -21.53 -28.80 23.24
C ASP A 321 -22.95 -28.80 22.67
N GLU A 322 -23.33 -27.70 22.02
CA GLU A 322 -24.70 -27.40 21.55
C GLU A 322 -24.75 -27.33 20.01
N GLY A 323 -23.96 -28.15 19.34
CA GLY A 323 -23.88 -28.22 17.87
C GLY A 323 -25.18 -28.64 17.22
N LEU A 324 -25.65 -27.88 16.22
CA LEU A 324 -26.78 -28.30 15.37
C LEU A 324 -26.35 -29.39 14.36
N PHE A 325 -25.14 -29.26 13.82
CA PHE A 325 -24.53 -30.20 12.87
C PHE A 325 -23.14 -30.59 13.37
N GLY A 326 -23.10 -31.48 14.37
CA GLY A 326 -21.88 -31.86 15.08
C GLY A 326 -22.10 -31.92 16.58
N SER A 327 -21.02 -32.11 17.34
CA SER A 327 -21.04 -32.04 18.79
C SER A 327 -20.75 -30.63 19.32
N LYS A 328 -20.10 -29.78 18.52
CA LYS A 328 -19.65 -28.44 18.96
C LYS A 328 -20.36 -27.29 18.23
N ALA A 329 -20.44 -26.15 18.89
CA ALA A 329 -20.90 -24.88 18.33
C ALA A 329 -20.04 -23.71 18.84
N LEU A 330 -19.97 -22.63 18.06
CA LEU A 330 -19.41 -21.35 18.53
C LEU A 330 -20.52 -20.53 19.21
N ARG A 331 -20.34 -20.24 20.50
CA ARG A 331 -21.14 -19.26 21.23
C ARG A 331 -20.47 -17.89 21.17
N VAL A 332 -21.22 -16.90 20.70
CA VAL A 332 -20.80 -15.49 20.64
C VAL A 332 -21.56 -14.69 21.69
N GLN A 333 -20.85 -14.08 22.63
CA GLN A 333 -21.43 -13.24 23.68
C GLN A 333 -21.31 -11.74 23.33
N SER A 334 -22.26 -10.92 23.78
CA SER A 334 -22.33 -9.47 23.47
C SER A 334 -21.58 -8.57 24.45
N ASN A 335 -20.76 -9.14 25.33
CA ASN A 335 -20.12 -8.43 26.45
C ASN A 335 -18.89 -7.59 26.08
N GLN A 336 -18.40 -7.67 24.83
CA GLN A 336 -17.34 -6.81 24.31
C GLN A 336 -17.77 -6.15 22.99
N GLY A 337 -18.76 -5.25 23.03
CA GLY A 337 -19.33 -4.62 21.83
C GLY A 337 -18.32 -3.96 20.88
N TYR A 338 -17.17 -3.50 21.39
CA TYR A 338 -16.12 -2.83 20.60
C TYR A 338 -14.93 -3.73 20.22
N SER A 339 -14.96 -5.03 20.53
CA SER A 339 -13.86 -5.91 20.13
C SER A 339 -14.00 -6.38 18.68
N ALA A 340 -12.86 -6.72 18.06
CA ALA A 340 -12.86 -7.25 16.71
C ALA A 340 -13.68 -8.55 16.59
N GLY A 341 -14.28 -8.75 15.41
CA GLY A 341 -14.87 -10.03 15.03
C GLY A 341 -13.85 -11.17 15.08
N ILE A 342 -14.32 -12.40 15.30
CA ILE A 342 -13.50 -13.60 15.10
C ILE A 342 -13.10 -13.68 13.63
N ARG A 343 -11.84 -14.02 13.37
CA ARG A 343 -11.25 -14.11 12.03
C ARG A 343 -10.74 -15.52 11.82
N THR A 344 -10.80 -15.98 10.58
CA THR A 344 -10.18 -17.25 10.15
C THR A 344 -9.02 -16.95 9.20
N PHE A 345 -8.41 -17.99 8.64
CA PHE A 345 -7.47 -17.82 7.55
C PHE A 345 -8.14 -17.22 6.30
N PRO A 346 -7.37 -16.67 5.35
CA PRO A 346 -7.93 -16.22 4.08
C PRO A 346 -8.55 -17.39 3.31
N VAL A 347 -9.85 -17.31 3.02
CA VAL A 347 -10.55 -18.31 2.21
C VAL A 347 -10.50 -17.87 0.75
N PRO A 348 -9.97 -18.70 -0.17
CA PRO A 348 -9.95 -18.38 -1.58
C PRO A 348 -11.39 -18.35 -2.14
N THR A 349 -11.78 -17.25 -2.77
CA THR A 349 -13.05 -17.12 -3.48
C THR A 349 -12.81 -16.76 -4.95
N LYS A 350 -13.76 -17.09 -5.81
CA LYS A 350 -13.80 -16.59 -7.18
C LYS A 350 -14.85 -15.51 -7.26
N ASP A 351 -14.53 -14.41 -7.94
CA ASP A 351 -15.49 -13.32 -8.11
C ASP A 351 -16.76 -13.84 -8.81
N GLY A 352 -17.92 -13.41 -8.32
CA GLY A 352 -19.23 -13.88 -8.77
C GLY A 352 -19.59 -15.34 -8.48
N GLN A 353 -18.79 -16.08 -7.70
CA GLN A 353 -19.08 -17.47 -7.31
C GLN A 353 -19.19 -17.58 -5.78
N THR A 354 -20.29 -18.18 -5.31
CA THR A 354 -20.55 -18.48 -3.90
C THR A 354 -20.30 -19.95 -3.57
#